data_AF-A0A518G193-F1
#
_entry.id   AF-A0A518G193-F1
#
_cell.length_a   1.000
_cell.length_b   1.000
_cell.length_c   1.000
_cell.angle_alpha   90.00
_cell.angle_beta   90.00
_cell.angle_gamma   90.00
#
_symmetry.space_group_name_H-M   'P 1'
#
loop_
_entity.id
_entity.type
_entity.pdbx_description
1 polymer ?
#
loop_
_entity_poly.entity_id
_entity_poly.type
_entity_poly.pdbx_seq_one_letter_code
_entity_poly.pdbx_strand_id
1 'polypeptide(L)'
;MTKPFSCSIRTGFSLVETSAAAVIMIIVGAATVATLSPLSGNALEKAESENLAKLNCMVQAYNIETGLWPDEQLHALYEADYTAEPENATPYGGYYRWDADAKRVYNPNLPDGALRLETPFEVE
;
A
#
# COMPACT_ATOMS: atom_id res chain seq x y z
N MET A 1 21.12 -29.28 -62.02
CA MET A 1 21.16 -29.49 -60.56
C MET A 1 22.32 -28.70 -59.98
N THR A 2 22.11 -27.45 -59.54
CA THR A 2 23.04 -26.75 -58.62
C THR A 2 22.41 -25.48 -58.01
N LYS A 3 21.98 -25.67 -56.75
CA LYS A 3 21.59 -24.84 -55.58
C LYS A 3 21.56 -23.29 -55.64
N PRO A 4 20.57 -22.66 -54.96
CA PRO A 4 20.56 -21.21 -54.71
C PRO A 4 21.50 -20.81 -53.55
N PHE A 5 22.20 -19.68 -53.70
CA PHE A 5 22.96 -19.05 -52.63
C PHE A 5 21.99 -18.37 -51.66
N SER A 6 21.78 -18.99 -50.51
CA SER A 6 21.09 -18.38 -49.37
C SER A 6 22.02 -17.33 -48.73
N CYS A 7 21.72 -16.05 -48.93
CA CYS A 7 22.37 -14.95 -48.20
C CYS A 7 21.79 -14.88 -46.78
N SER A 8 22.50 -15.48 -45.82
CA SER A 8 22.20 -15.32 -44.41
C SER A 8 22.80 -13.98 -43.94
N ILE A 9 21.97 -12.95 -43.85
CA ILE A 9 22.35 -11.68 -43.21
C ILE A 9 22.47 -11.99 -41.70
N ARG A 10 23.69 -12.25 -41.23
CA ARG A 10 23.98 -12.25 -39.80
C ARG A 10 24.10 -10.79 -39.35
N THR A 11 23.02 -10.22 -38.85
CA THR A 11 23.05 -8.98 -38.06
C THR A 11 23.78 -9.27 -36.75
N GLY A 12 25.09 -9.05 -36.74
CA GLY A 12 25.89 -9.07 -35.52
C GLY A 12 25.60 -7.81 -34.72
N PHE A 13 25.06 -7.97 -33.51
CA PHE A 13 24.85 -6.87 -32.56
C PHE A 13 26.22 -6.28 -32.19
N SER A 14 26.43 -4.99 -32.43
CA SER A 14 27.70 -4.32 -32.11
C SER A 14 27.78 -4.03 -30.61
N LEU A 15 28.95 -4.24 -30.00
CA LEU A 15 29.18 -4.00 -28.57
C LEU A 15 28.86 -2.56 -28.16
N VAL A 16 29.07 -1.61 -29.06
CA VAL A 16 28.72 -0.19 -28.86
C VAL A 16 27.22 -0.01 -28.74
N GLU A 17 26.43 -0.66 -29.59
CA GLU A 17 24.96 -0.57 -29.57
C GLU A 17 24.39 -1.14 -28.27
N THR A 18 24.89 -2.29 -27.83
CA THR A 18 24.47 -2.88 -26.54
C THR A 18 24.85 -1.99 -25.35
N SER A 19 26.05 -1.38 -25.37
CA SER A 19 26.48 -0.48 -24.28
C SER A 19 25.64 0.79 -24.22
N ALA A 20 25.31 1.40 -25.36
CA ALA A 20 24.46 2.57 -25.42
C ALA A 20 23.02 2.26 -24.94
N ALA A 21 22.45 1.14 -25.38
CA ALA A 21 21.13 0.69 -24.94
C ALA A 21 21.09 0.42 -23.42
N ALA A 22 22.13 -0.21 -22.87
CA ALA A 22 22.22 -0.48 -21.43
C ALA A 22 22.24 0.83 -20.60
N VAL A 23 22.99 1.84 -21.03
CA VAL A 23 23.06 3.14 -20.34
C VAL A 23 21.69 3.84 -20.34
N ILE A 24 20.99 3.84 -21.47
CA ILE A 24 19.65 4.44 -21.56
C ILE A 24 18.67 3.71 -20.62
N MET A 25 18.70 2.38 -20.58
CA MET A 25 17.83 1.61 -19.67
C MET A 25 18.10 1.92 -18.19
N ILE A 26 19.37 2.07 -17.80
CA ILE A 26 19.73 2.41 -16.41
C ILE A 26 19.17 3.79 -16.03
N ILE A 27 19.34 4.79 -16.90
CA ILE A 27 18.87 6.16 -16.63
C ILE A 27 17.35 6.21 -16.56
N VAL A 28 16.65 5.56 -17.48
CA VAL A 28 15.17 5.52 -17.49
C VAL A 28 14.64 4.77 -16.27
N GLY A 29 15.28 3.67 -15.87
CA GLY A 29 14.95 2.94 -14.64
C GLY A 29 15.11 3.81 -13.40
N ALA A 30 16.22 4.55 -13.27
CA ALA A 30 16.44 5.44 -12.14
C ALA A 30 15.42 6.59 -12.09
N ALA A 31 15.13 7.21 -13.23
CA ALA A 31 14.17 8.32 -13.32
C ALA A 31 12.74 7.87 -12.99
N THR A 32 12.32 6.70 -13.45
CA THR A 32 10.98 6.16 -13.15
C THR A 32 10.80 5.78 -11.68
N VAL A 33 11.82 5.19 -11.03
CA VAL A 33 11.76 4.91 -9.58
C VAL A 33 11.68 6.22 -8.79
N ALA A 34 12.44 7.24 -9.17
CA ALA A 34 12.43 8.53 -8.47
C ALA A 34 11.06 9.23 -8.53
N THR A 35 10.30 9.10 -9.62
CA THR A 35 8.95 9.68 -9.74
C THR A 35 7.87 8.83 -9.08
N LEU A 36 8.03 7.51 -9.05
CA LEU A 36 7.07 6.59 -8.43
C LEU A 36 7.16 6.55 -6.90
N SER A 37 8.35 6.76 -6.32
CA SER A 37 8.55 6.80 -4.86
C SER A 37 7.63 7.79 -4.13
N PRO A 38 7.55 9.09 -4.49
CA PRO A 38 6.64 10.01 -3.82
C PRO A 38 5.18 9.71 -4.14
N LEU A 39 4.87 9.17 -5.33
CA LEU A 39 3.49 8.85 -5.73
C LEU A 39 2.94 7.68 -4.90
N SER A 40 3.77 6.67 -4.66
CA SER A 40 3.45 5.53 -3.80
C SER A 40 3.29 5.97 -2.36
N GLY A 41 4.16 6.84 -1.83
CA GLY A 41 4.04 7.36 -0.46
C GLY A 41 2.69 8.04 -0.23
N ASN A 42 2.33 9.01 -1.08
CA ASN A 42 1.07 9.72 -0.98
C ASN A 42 -0.16 8.79 -1.11
N ALA A 43 -0.08 7.74 -1.92
CA ALA A 43 -1.16 6.77 -2.07
C ALA A 43 -1.35 5.93 -0.79
N LEU A 44 -0.26 5.53 -0.15
CA LEU A 44 -0.31 4.78 1.11
C LEU A 44 -0.86 5.65 2.26
N GLU A 45 -0.50 6.92 2.31
CA GLU A 45 -1.04 7.87 3.31
C GLU A 45 -2.56 8.08 3.16
N LYS A 46 -3.05 8.17 1.91
CA LYS A 46 -4.50 8.26 1.67
C LYS A 46 -5.23 6.99 2.04
N ALA A 47 -4.71 5.84 1.60
CA ALA A 47 -5.29 4.54 1.93
C ALA A 47 -5.34 4.32 3.46
N GLU A 48 -4.29 4.73 4.17
CA GLU A 48 -4.24 4.68 5.63
C GLU A 48 -5.36 5.53 6.27
N SER A 49 -5.52 6.77 5.83
CA SER A 49 -6.56 7.67 6.33
C SER A 49 -7.96 7.12 6.09
N GLU A 50 -8.22 6.61 4.89
CA GLU A 50 -9.50 6.01 4.52
C GLU A 50 -9.79 4.75 5.35
N ASN A 51 -8.80 3.89 5.53
CA ASN A 51 -8.92 2.67 6.34
C ASN A 51 -9.17 2.99 7.81
N LEU A 52 -8.44 3.94 8.40
CA LEU A 52 -8.64 4.38 9.77
C LEU A 52 -10.04 4.97 9.98
N ALA A 53 -10.50 5.83 9.08
CA ALA A 53 -11.84 6.41 9.16
C ALA A 53 -12.92 5.33 9.08
N LYS A 54 -12.77 4.39 8.12
CA LYS A 54 -13.70 3.28 7.93
C LYS A 54 -13.77 2.38 9.16
N LEU A 55 -12.62 1.98 9.70
CA LEU A 55 -12.55 1.13 10.90
C LEU A 55 -13.13 1.83 12.13
N ASN A 56 -12.84 3.12 12.34
CA ASN A 56 -13.44 3.86 13.44
C ASN A 56 -14.97 3.95 13.32
N CYS A 57 -15.52 4.14 12.11
CA CYS A 57 -16.96 4.09 11.89
C CYS A 57 -17.56 2.71 12.20
N MET A 58 -16.89 1.63 11.80
CA MET A 58 -17.33 0.25 12.09
C MET A 58 -17.31 -0.06 13.59
N VAL A 59 -16.26 0.39 14.29
CA VAL A 59 -16.16 0.24 15.75
C VAL A 59 -17.30 0.99 16.45
N GLN A 60 -17.64 2.20 15.99
CA GLN A 60 -18.77 2.95 16.52
C GLN A 60 -20.10 2.25 16.27
N ALA A 61 -20.32 1.73 15.05
CA ALA A 61 -21.53 0.95 14.75
C ALA A 61 -21.66 -0.28 15.66
N TYR A 62 -20.58 -1.05 15.80
CA TYR A 62 -20.52 -2.20 16.72
C TYR A 62 -20.84 -1.80 18.16
N ASN A 63 -20.31 -0.66 18.62
CA ASN A 63 -20.58 -0.17 19.97
C ASN A 63 -22.04 0.25 20.16
N ILE A 64 -22.66 0.87 19.16
CA ILE A 64 -24.07 1.25 19.21
C ILE A 64 -24.97 0.01 19.27
N GLU A 65 -24.61 -1.06 18.56
CA GLU A 65 -25.43 -2.26 18.44
C GLU A 65 -25.26 -3.23 19.62
N THR A 66 -24.03 -3.40 20.11
CA THR A 66 -23.70 -4.37 21.18
C THR A 66 -23.54 -3.73 22.56
N GLY A 67 -23.32 -2.40 22.62
CA GLY A 67 -22.97 -1.68 23.84
C GLY A 67 -21.53 -1.91 24.32
N LEU A 68 -20.72 -2.68 23.58
CA LEU A 68 -19.36 -3.05 23.94
C LEU A 68 -18.34 -2.46 22.96
N TRP A 69 -17.11 -2.27 23.43
CA TRP A 69 -15.99 -1.91 22.54
C TRP A 69 -15.29 -3.20 22.08
N PRO A 70 -14.75 -3.22 20.85
CA PRO A 70 -14.03 -4.39 20.35
C PRO A 70 -12.70 -4.61 21.10
N ASP A 71 -12.15 -5.82 20.96
CA ASP A 71 -10.83 -6.19 21.47
C ASP A 71 -9.70 -5.36 20.83
N GLU A 72 -8.53 -5.30 21.48
CA GLU A 72 -7.33 -4.60 20.97
C GLU A 72 -7.00 -5.00 19.52
N GLN A 73 -7.22 -6.26 19.15
CA GLN A 73 -6.92 -6.77 17.81
C GLN A 73 -8.08 -6.62 16.80
N LEU A 74 -9.18 -5.95 17.18
CA LEU A 74 -10.36 -5.75 16.32
C LEU A 74 -11.03 -7.06 15.84
N HIS A 75 -10.68 -8.22 16.43
CA HIS A 75 -11.20 -9.53 16.00
C HIS A 75 -12.72 -9.65 16.15
N ALA A 76 -13.28 -9.01 17.18
CA ALA A 76 -14.72 -8.98 17.43
C ALA A 76 -15.53 -8.37 16.26
N LEU A 77 -14.92 -7.48 15.46
CA LEU A 77 -15.58 -6.91 14.28
C LEU A 77 -15.69 -7.90 13.14
N TYR A 78 -14.72 -8.81 13.01
CA TYR A 78 -14.76 -9.89 12.04
C TYR A 78 -15.80 -10.94 12.43
N GLU A 79 -15.84 -11.33 13.71
CA GLU A 79 -16.86 -12.27 14.22
C GLU A 79 -18.29 -11.73 14.08
N ALA A 80 -18.44 -10.41 14.15
CA ALA A 80 -19.70 -9.72 13.97
C ALA A 80 -19.97 -9.25 12.51
N ASP A 81 -19.16 -9.71 11.54
CA ASP A 81 -19.31 -9.48 10.10
C ASP A 81 -19.20 -8.00 9.63
N TYR A 82 -18.60 -7.11 10.45
CA TYR A 82 -18.34 -5.72 10.05
C TYR A 82 -17.11 -5.58 9.16
N THR A 83 -16.13 -6.47 9.31
CA THR A 83 -14.90 -6.48 8.50
C THR A 83 -14.78 -7.77 7.72
N ALA A 84 -14.39 -7.68 6.44
CA ALA A 84 -14.19 -8.85 5.59
C ALA A 84 -12.90 -9.63 5.95
N GLU A 85 -11.96 -8.96 6.61
CA GLU A 85 -10.65 -9.49 6.94
C GLU A 85 -10.50 -9.63 8.47
N PRO A 86 -9.88 -10.74 8.95
CA PRO A 86 -9.81 -11.04 10.37
C PRO A 86 -8.79 -10.18 11.13
N GLU A 87 -7.75 -9.69 10.46
CA GLU A 87 -6.63 -9.01 11.11
C GLU A 87 -6.48 -7.54 10.66
N ASN A 88 -7.30 -7.05 9.72
CA ASN A 88 -7.28 -5.67 9.21
C ASN A 88 -5.85 -5.14 8.95
N ALA A 89 -5.24 -5.61 7.85
CA ALA A 89 -3.86 -5.29 7.51
C ALA A 89 -3.67 -3.81 7.16
N THR A 90 -2.51 -3.26 7.54
CA THR A 90 -2.16 -1.87 7.23
C THR A 90 -1.33 -1.78 5.95
N PRO A 91 -1.39 -0.65 5.21
CA PRO A 91 -0.57 -0.42 4.02
C PRO A 91 0.94 -0.37 4.30
N TYR A 92 1.35 -0.18 5.56
CA TYR A 92 2.75 -0.15 6.00
C TYR A 92 3.26 -1.51 6.53
N GLY A 93 2.40 -2.53 6.52
CA GLY A 93 2.66 -3.84 7.12
C GLY A 93 2.12 -3.94 8.55
N GLY A 94 1.86 -5.17 8.98
CA GLY A 94 1.18 -5.44 10.26
C GLY A 94 -0.31 -5.07 10.25
N TYR A 95 -0.87 -4.78 11.41
CA TYR A 95 -2.32 -4.76 11.64
C TYR A 95 -2.76 -3.54 12.46
N TYR A 96 -3.95 -3.03 12.18
CA TYR A 96 -4.58 -1.98 12.98
C TYR A 96 -4.92 -2.50 14.38
N ARG A 97 -4.89 -1.59 15.37
CA ARG A 97 -5.24 -1.92 16.76
C ARG A 97 -6.23 -0.92 17.31
N TRP A 98 -7.06 -1.41 18.23
CA TRP A 98 -7.96 -0.58 19.02
C TRP A 98 -7.24 -0.05 20.26
N ASP A 99 -7.27 1.26 20.46
CA ASP A 99 -6.85 1.89 21.70
C ASP A 99 -8.06 2.12 22.60
N ALA A 100 -8.11 1.41 23.72
CA ALA A 100 -9.23 1.47 24.65
C ALA A 100 -9.28 2.76 25.49
N ASP A 101 -8.14 3.45 25.66
CA ASP A 101 -8.02 4.68 26.45
C ASP A 101 -8.44 5.89 25.62
N ALA A 102 -7.91 5.98 24.41
CA ALA A 102 -8.19 7.03 23.46
C ALA A 102 -9.45 6.78 22.61
N LYS A 103 -10.12 5.63 22.78
CA LYS A 103 -11.35 5.23 22.07
C LYS A 103 -11.23 5.38 20.55
N ARG A 104 -10.12 4.93 19.97
CA ARG A 104 -9.86 5.04 18.53
C ARG A 104 -9.00 3.90 18.01
N VAL A 105 -9.17 3.60 16.73
CA VAL A 105 -8.27 2.73 15.98
C VAL A 105 -6.99 3.48 15.63
N TYR A 106 -5.85 2.83 15.78
CA TYR A 106 -4.55 3.36 15.41
C TYR A 106 -3.71 2.30 14.70
N ASN A 107 -2.70 2.77 13.98
CA ASN A 107 -1.71 1.92 13.33
C ASN A 107 -0.39 1.96 14.12
N PRO A 108 0.05 0.84 14.73
CA PRO A 108 1.33 0.78 15.45
C PRO A 108 2.56 0.80 14.53
N ASN A 109 2.40 0.52 13.24
CA ASN A 109 3.48 0.45 12.25
C ASN A 109 3.57 1.72 11.39
N LEU A 110 2.92 2.81 11.81
CA LEU A 110 3.00 4.09 11.12
C LEU A 110 4.45 4.59 11.16
N PRO A 111 5.09 4.91 10.03
CA PRO A 111 6.45 5.44 10.05
C PRO A 111 6.50 6.80 10.76
N ASP A 112 7.55 7.03 11.55
CA ASP A 112 7.75 8.27 12.31
C ASP A 112 7.80 9.47 11.33
N GLY A 113 6.75 10.30 11.34
CA GLY A 113 6.56 11.42 10.41
C GLY A 113 5.45 11.26 9.36
N ALA A 114 4.86 10.07 9.19
CA ALA A 114 3.58 9.96 8.50
C ALA A 114 2.51 10.61 9.38
N LEU A 115 1.70 11.49 8.78
CA LEU A 115 0.71 12.31 9.49
C LEU A 115 -0.07 11.46 10.50
N ARG A 116 0.20 11.67 11.80
CA ARG A 116 -0.77 11.32 12.83
C ARG A 116 -2.00 12.11 12.44
N LEU A 117 -3.08 11.45 12.03
CA LEU A 117 -4.36 12.12 11.86
C LEU A 117 -4.78 12.57 13.26
N GLU A 118 -4.29 13.74 13.65
CA GLU A 118 -4.64 14.46 14.87
C GLU A 118 -6.01 15.13 14.74
N THR A 119 -6.79 14.79 13.72
CA THR A 119 -8.17 15.26 13.64
C THR A 119 -9.01 14.42 14.59
N PRO A 120 -9.46 14.97 15.74
CA PRO A 120 -10.58 14.37 16.43
C PRO A 120 -11.73 14.21 15.43
N PHE A 121 -12.41 13.09 15.49
CA PHE A 121 -13.70 12.93 14.83
C PHE A 121 -14.69 13.87 15.54
N GLU A 122 -14.74 15.14 15.11
CA GLU A 122 -15.83 16.04 15.47
C GLU A 122 -17.06 15.60 14.69
N VAL A 123 -17.99 14.95 15.40
CA VAL A 123 -19.35 14.70 14.97
C VAL A 123 -20.13 15.99 15.16
N GLU A 124 -20.55 16.62 14.06
CA GLU A 124 -21.59 17.67 14.06
C GLU A 124 -22.98 17.03 14.21
#